data_AF-A0A3M2GC50-F1
#
_entry.id   AF-A0A3M2GC50-F1
#
_cell.length_a   1.000
_cell.length_b   1.000
_cell.length_c   1.000
_cell.angle_alpha   90.00
_cell.angle_beta   90.00
_cell.angle_gamma   90.00
#
_symmetry.space_group_name_H-M   'P 1'
#
loop_
_entity.id
_entity.type
_entity.pdbx_description
1 polymer ?
#
loop_
_entity_poly.entity_id
_entity_poly.type
_entity_poly.pdbx_seq_one_letter_code
_entity_poly.pdbx_strand_id
1 'polypeptide(L)'
;MVLAVDPVDGVSTEELDAHQRQVALPALMNDSPLASMVSWRYIDPVGGQTEKAPMDLGTPPGPPERQVQLFFSEADPSTFWDRVRHHAAELEAAGKGRVVFAAPFIPTVVGTDTYTDELW
;
A
#
# COMPACT_ATOMS: atom_id res chain seq x y z
N MET A 1 0.82 7.15 -4.44
CA MET A 1 0.77 5.72 -4.86
C MET A 1 0.08 4.90 -3.78
N VAL A 2 -0.42 3.72 -4.12
CA VAL A 2 -0.94 2.74 -3.16
C VAL A 2 -0.06 1.49 -3.13
N LEU A 3 0.24 1.00 -1.93
CA LEU A 3 0.87 -0.30 -1.71
C LEU A 3 -0.07 -1.19 -0.88
N ALA A 4 -0.07 -2.49 -1.16
CA ALA A 4 -0.62 -3.50 -0.25
C ALA A 4 0.51 -4.40 0.24
N VAL A 5 0.59 -4.58 1.56
CA VAL A 5 1.64 -5.34 2.23
C VAL A 5 1.00 -6.44 3.07
N ASP A 6 1.41 -7.68 2.81
CA ASP A 6 1.06 -8.83 3.64
C ASP A 6 2.21 -9.13 4.60
N PRO A 7 1.97 -9.51 5.86
CA PRO A 7 3.03 -10.08 6.68
C PRO A 7 3.53 -11.40 6.09
N VAL A 8 4.80 -11.72 6.33
CA VAL A 8 5.33 -13.06 6.08
C VAL A 8 4.72 -14.04 7.11
N ASP A 9 4.55 -15.32 6.73
CA ASP A 9 4.00 -16.35 7.61
C ASP A 9 4.72 -16.37 8.98
N GLY A 10 3.93 -16.28 10.05
CA GLY A 10 4.42 -16.28 11.43
C GLY A 10 4.85 -14.91 11.97
N VAL A 11 4.85 -13.85 11.16
CA VAL A 11 5.10 -12.47 11.61
C VAL A 11 3.79 -11.85 12.09
N SER A 12 3.79 -11.30 13.30
CA SER A 12 2.59 -10.61 13.81
C SER A 12 2.40 -9.24 13.16
N THR A 13 1.19 -8.71 13.23
CA THR A 13 0.89 -7.35 12.78
C THR A 13 1.72 -6.31 13.50
N GLU A 14 1.98 -6.49 14.79
CA GLU A 14 2.77 -5.59 15.62
C GLU A 14 4.25 -5.63 15.24
N GLU A 15 4.77 -6.81 14.91
CA GLU A 15 6.15 -6.98 14.44
C GLU A 15 6.37 -6.30 13.08
N LEU A 16 5.43 -6.48 12.14
CA LEU A 16 5.45 -5.79 10.87
C LEU A 16 5.37 -4.27 11.09
N ASP A 17 4.41 -3.78 11.89
CA ASP A 17 4.24 -2.35 12.20
C ASP A 17 5.49 -1.74 12.84
N ALA A 18 6.11 -2.43 13.79
CA ALA A 18 7.33 -1.98 14.43
C ALA A 18 8.47 -1.86 13.42
N HIS A 19 8.66 -2.88 12.57
CA HIS A 19 9.70 -2.86 11.54
C HIS A 19 9.46 -1.75 10.50
N GLN A 20 8.22 -1.58 10.06
CA GLN A 20 7.86 -0.51 9.13
C GLN A 20 8.18 0.87 9.72
N ARG A 21 7.76 1.13 10.96
CA ARG A 21 8.00 2.43 11.62
C ARG A 21 9.48 2.71 11.90
N GLN A 22 10.25 1.69 12.26
CA GLN A 22 11.63 1.88 12.71
C GLN A 22 12.66 1.79 11.59
N VAL A 23 12.36 1.04 10.53
CA VAL A 23 13.34 0.68 9.49
C VAL A 23 12.81 0.97 8.10
N ALA A 24 11.74 0.28 7.67
CA ALA A 24 11.39 0.24 6.26
C ALA A 24 10.83 1.58 5.73
N LEU A 25 9.98 2.27 6.50
CA LEU A 25 9.41 3.56 6.10
C LEU A 25 10.42 4.71 6.20
N PRO A 26 11.23 4.85 7.27
CA PRO A 26 12.31 5.83 7.27
C PRO A 26 13.26 5.67 6.07
N ALA A 27 13.65 4.43 5.74
CA ALA A 27 14.51 4.17 4.58
C ALA A 27 13.86 4.54 3.24
N LEU A 28 12.54 4.37 3.12
CA LEU A 28 11.78 4.76 1.93
C LEU A 28 11.58 6.29 1.84
N MET A 29 11.19 6.92 2.95
CA MET A 29 10.68 8.29 2.97
C MET A 29 11.75 9.37 3.16
N ASN A 30 12.83 9.08 3.89
CA ASN A 30 13.89 10.07 4.11
C ASN A 30 14.57 10.45 2.79
N ASP A 31 14.81 11.75 2.59
CA ASP A 31 15.39 12.29 1.36
C ASP A 31 14.68 11.79 0.10
N SER A 32 13.35 11.73 0.14
CA SER A 32 12.48 11.23 -0.92
C SER A 32 11.46 12.27 -1.37
N PRO A 33 10.88 12.14 -2.57
CA PRO A 33 9.73 12.95 -2.99
C PRO A 33 8.40 12.58 -2.29
N LEU A 34 8.39 11.60 -1.38
CA LEU A 34 7.21 11.20 -0.61
C LEU A 34 7.03 12.16 0.57
N ALA A 35 5.96 12.95 0.53
CA ALA A 35 5.68 13.96 1.55
C ALA A 35 4.94 13.37 2.76
N SER A 36 4.03 12.42 2.53
CA SER A 36 3.26 11.80 3.61
C SER A 36 2.74 10.42 3.23
N MET A 37 2.34 9.67 4.27
CA MET A 37 1.80 8.33 4.15
C MET A 37 0.74 8.09 5.21
N VAL A 38 -0.30 7.38 4.82
CA VAL A 38 -1.29 6.80 5.73
C VAL A 38 -1.33 5.29 5.50
N SER A 39 -1.45 4.53 6.58
CA SER A 39 -1.53 3.08 6.56
C SER A 39 -2.74 2.64 7.36
N TRP A 40 -3.49 1.69 6.84
CA TRP A 40 -4.61 1.09 7.54
C TRP A 40 -4.69 -0.39 7.22
N ARG A 41 -5.42 -1.10 8.07
CA ARG A 41 -5.77 -2.50 7.88
C ARG A 41 -7.28 -2.61 7.82
N TYR A 42 -7.77 -3.49 6.96
CA TYR A 42 -9.19 -3.82 6.98
C TYR A 42 -9.50 -4.57 8.28
N ILE A 43 -10.41 -4.01 9.07
CA ILE A 43 -10.99 -4.70 10.23
C ILE A 43 -12.37 -5.13 9.78
N ASP A 44 -12.61 -6.44 9.78
CA ASP A 44 -13.93 -6.99 9.47
C ASP A 44 -14.95 -6.51 10.51
N PRO A 45 -15.91 -5.65 10.12
CA PRO A 45 -16.84 -5.06 11.07
C PRO A 45 -17.98 -6.01 11.47
N VAL A 46 -18.15 -7.14 10.80
CA VAL A 46 -19.28 -8.08 11.00
C VAL A 46 -18.83 -9.50 11.38
N GLY A 47 -17.51 -9.72 11.51
CA GLY A 47 -16.95 -11.00 11.94
C GLY A 47 -17.10 -12.11 10.90
N GLY A 48 -16.89 -11.80 9.62
CA GLY A 48 -16.85 -12.78 8.53
C GLY A 48 -18.20 -13.00 7.85
N GLN A 49 -19.25 -12.28 8.26
CA GLN A 49 -20.64 -12.49 7.78
C GLN A 49 -20.90 -11.89 6.40
N THR A 50 -19.97 -12.06 5.46
CA THR A 50 -20.11 -11.63 4.07
C THR A 50 -21.29 -12.34 3.38
N GLU A 51 -21.70 -13.51 3.88
CA GLU A 51 -22.92 -14.21 3.43
C GLU A 51 -24.22 -13.44 3.71
N LYS A 52 -24.19 -12.43 4.59
CA LYS A 52 -25.32 -11.55 4.87
C LYS A 52 -25.33 -10.27 4.03
N ALA A 53 -24.29 -10.05 3.21
CA ALA A 53 -24.33 -8.97 2.25
C ALA A 53 -25.47 -9.23 1.25
N PRO A 54 -26.21 -8.19 0.82
CA PRO A 54 -27.32 -8.35 -0.12
C PRO A 54 -26.88 -8.79 -1.53
N MET A 55 -25.58 -8.91 -1.76
CA MET A 55 -24.97 -9.39 -3.00
C MET A 55 -23.64 -10.07 -2.67
N ASP A 56 -23.27 -11.08 -3.47
CA ASP A 56 -21.94 -11.69 -3.44
C ASP A 56 -20.88 -10.64 -3.76
N LEU A 57 -20.01 -10.36 -2.79
CA LEU A 57 -18.95 -9.36 -2.90
C LEU A 57 -17.70 -9.91 -3.61
N GLY A 58 -17.68 -11.20 -3.97
CA GLY A 58 -16.60 -11.83 -4.70
C GLY A 58 -15.43 -12.25 -3.79
N THR A 59 -14.22 -12.18 -4.35
CA THR A 59 -13.01 -12.75 -3.72
C THR A 59 -12.66 -12.04 -2.41
N PRO A 60 -12.29 -12.79 -1.34
CA PRO A 60 -11.93 -12.19 -0.06
C PRO A 60 -10.76 -11.20 -0.19
N PRO A 61 -10.73 -10.15 0.64
CA PRO A 61 -9.76 -9.06 0.55
C PRO A 61 -8.39 -9.49 1.12
N GLY A 62 -7.71 -10.44 0.49
CA GLY A 62 -6.41 -10.94 0.97
C GLY A 62 -6.45 -11.47 2.42
N PRO A 63 -5.29 -11.62 3.08
CA PRO A 63 -5.25 -11.95 4.50
C PRO A 63 -5.76 -10.76 5.35
N PRO A 64 -6.45 -11.01 6.48
CA PRO A 64 -6.99 -9.95 7.35
C PRO A 64 -5.90 -9.07 8.01
N GLU A 65 -4.64 -9.51 7.96
CA GLU A 65 -3.46 -8.79 8.41
C GLU A 65 -2.94 -7.76 7.39
N ARG A 66 -3.44 -7.80 6.14
CA ARG A 66 -2.97 -6.94 5.05
C ARG A 66 -3.08 -5.46 5.39
N GLN A 67 -1.97 -4.76 5.19
CA GLN A 67 -1.90 -3.32 5.31
C GLN A 67 -2.03 -2.67 3.94
N VAL A 68 -2.93 -1.70 3.83
CA VAL A 68 -3.08 -0.84 2.66
C VAL A 68 -2.48 0.51 3.01
N GLN A 69 -1.56 0.95 2.18
CA GLN A 69 -0.76 2.14 2.40
C GLN A 69 -0.95 3.11 1.25
N LEU A 70 -1.34 4.34 1.55
CA LEU A 70 -1.45 5.41 0.57
C LEU A 70 -0.37 6.46 0.86
N PHE A 71 0.43 6.71 -0.17
CA PHE A 71 1.52 7.69 -0.14
C PHE A 71 1.20 8.87 -1.05
N PHE A 72 1.53 10.06 -0.59
CA PHE A 72 1.44 11.30 -1.35
C PHE A 72 2.84 11.77 -1.72
N SER A 73 3.05 12.06 -3.01
CA SER A 73 4.33 12.50 -3.54
C SER A 73 4.23 13.88 -4.20
N GLU A 74 5.31 14.64 -4.13
CA GLU A 74 5.44 15.95 -4.79
C GLU A 74 6.08 15.86 -6.18
N ALA A 75 6.56 14.68 -6.56
CA ALA A 75 7.12 14.38 -7.86
C ALA A 75 6.36 13.25 -8.57
N ASP A 76 6.60 13.15 -9.88
CA ASP A 76 6.14 12.05 -10.72
C ASP A 76 6.68 10.71 -10.18
N PRO A 77 5.81 9.72 -9.87
CA PRO A 77 6.21 8.40 -9.38
C PRO A 77 7.25 7.67 -10.25
N SER A 78 7.26 7.90 -11.55
CA SER A 78 8.22 7.28 -12.48
C SER A 78 9.67 7.63 -12.14
N THR A 79 9.91 8.80 -11.54
CA THR A 79 11.25 9.30 -11.22
C THR A 79 11.88 8.62 -10.00
N PHE A 80 11.08 7.96 -9.16
CA PHE A 80 11.56 7.31 -7.93
C PHE A 80 11.01 5.89 -7.74
N TRP A 81 10.44 5.29 -8.78
CA TRP A 81 9.82 3.97 -8.70
C TRP A 81 10.82 2.85 -8.32
N ASP A 82 12.09 2.98 -8.71
CA ASP A 82 13.16 2.08 -8.26
C ASP A 82 13.32 2.02 -6.75
N ARG A 83 13.10 3.15 -6.06
CA ARG A 83 13.15 3.20 -4.61
C ARG A 83 12.03 2.37 -3.99
N VAL A 84 10.85 2.36 -4.59
CA VAL A 84 9.70 1.55 -4.15
C VAL A 84 9.98 0.06 -4.38
N ARG A 85 10.58 -0.30 -5.53
CA ARG A 85 11.03 -1.67 -5.80
C ARG A 85 12.05 -2.14 -4.77
N HIS A 86 13.03 -1.29 -4.45
CA HIS A 86 14.04 -1.59 -3.45
C HIS A 86 13.41 -1.79 -2.06
N HIS A 87 12.50 -0.89 -1.65
CA HIS A 87 11.76 -1.03 -0.40
C HIS A 87 11.00 -2.36 -0.31
N ALA A 88 10.32 -2.78 -1.39
CA ALA A 88 9.64 -4.07 -1.43
C ALA A 88 10.61 -5.25 -1.25
N ALA A 89 11.77 -5.21 -1.91
CA ALA A 89 12.79 -6.24 -1.80
C ALA A 89 13.41 -6.31 -0.39
N GLU A 90 13.70 -5.17 0.24
CA GLU A 90 14.25 -5.12 1.60
C GLU A 90 13.26 -5.64 2.64
N LEU A 91 11.97 -5.34 2.48
CA LEU A 91 10.94 -5.82 3.39
C LEU A 91 10.79 -7.35 3.34
N GLU A 92 10.91 -7.92 2.13
CA GLU A 92 10.87 -9.37 1.91
C GLU A 92 12.17 -10.04 2.39
N ALA A 93 13.33 -9.45 2.12
CA ALA A 93 14.63 -9.93 2.59
C ALA A 93 14.76 -9.90 4.12
N ALA A 94 14.13 -8.92 4.78
CA ALA A 94 14.02 -8.86 6.24
C ALA A 94 13.08 -9.93 6.83
N GLY A 95 12.32 -10.64 5.98
CA GLY A 95 11.35 -11.64 6.40
C GLY A 95 10.19 -11.04 7.20
N LYS A 96 9.83 -9.78 6.95
CA LYS A 96 8.80 -9.07 7.74
C LYS A 96 7.49 -8.92 6.99
N GLY A 97 7.54 -8.60 5.71
CA GLY A 97 6.35 -8.46 4.89
C GLY A 97 6.67 -8.59 3.41
N ARG A 98 5.62 -8.69 2.61
CA ARG A 98 5.69 -8.77 1.15
C ARG A 98 4.74 -7.75 0.55
N VAL A 99 5.28 -6.91 -0.34
CA VAL A 99 4.45 -6.02 -1.15
C VAL A 99 3.77 -6.85 -2.23
N VAL A 100 2.46 -7.02 -2.11
CA VAL A 100 1.64 -7.85 -3.03
C VAL A 100 0.92 -7.02 -4.08
N PHE A 101 0.89 -5.70 -3.90
CA PHE A 101 0.37 -4.76 -4.88
C PHE A 101 1.09 -3.42 -4.73
N ALA A 102 1.42 -2.80 -5.86
CA ALA A 102 1.99 -1.46 -5.91
C ALA A 102 1.48 -0.76 -7.16
N ALA A 103 0.81 0.38 -6.99
CA ALA A 103 0.31 1.17 -8.11
C ALA A 103 0.55 2.67 -7.89
N PRO A 104 1.26 3.36 -8.82
CA PRO A 104 1.34 4.80 -8.80
C PRO A 104 -0.01 5.43 -9.18
N PHE A 105 -0.20 6.70 -8.82
CA PHE A 105 -1.31 7.51 -9.32
C PHE A 105 -0.73 8.63 -10.18
N ILE A 106 -1.37 8.91 -11.30
CA ILE A 106 -1.17 10.17 -12.02
C ILE A 106 -2.04 11.21 -11.31
N PRO A 107 -1.49 12.35 -10.87
CA PRO A 107 -2.27 13.36 -10.17
C PRO A 107 -3.32 13.96 -11.11
N THR A 108 -4.56 14.06 -10.64
CA THR A 108 -5.60 14.81 -11.35
C THR A 108 -5.25 16.29 -11.35
N VAL A 109 -5.24 16.92 -12.52
CA VAL A 109 -5.14 18.38 -12.66
C VAL A 109 -6.55 18.97 -12.53
N VAL A 110 -6.91 19.38 -11.32
CA VAL A 110 -8.28 19.85 -11.01
C VAL A 110 -8.66 21.06 -11.86
N GLY A 111 -9.87 21.04 -12.42
CA GLY A 111 -10.39 22.10 -13.30
C GLY A 111 -9.95 21.98 -14.76
N THR A 112 -9.32 20.85 -15.13
CA THR A 112 -8.94 20.55 -16.51
C THR A 112 -9.45 19.17 -16.90
N ASP A 113 -9.81 19.00 -18.17
CA ASP A 113 -10.13 17.70 -18.78
C ASP A 113 -8.86 16.99 -19.29
N THR A 114 -7.68 17.34 -18.75
CA THR A 114 -6.35 17.01 -19.29
C THR A 114 -6.09 15.51 -19.50
N TYR A 115 -6.82 14.63 -18.82
CA TYR A 115 -6.67 13.18 -19.00
C TYR A 115 -7.98 12.50 -19.38
N THR A 116 -9.06 13.24 -19.61
CA THR A 116 -10.38 12.67 -19.88
C THR A 116 -10.38 11.89 -21.20
N ASP A 117 -9.53 12.29 -22.16
CA ASP A 117 -9.36 11.64 -23.45
C ASP A 117 -8.32 10.52 -23.50
N GLU A 118 -7.68 10.21 -22.38
CA GLU A 118 -6.69 9.14 -22.27
C GLU A 118 -7.22 7.90 -21.51
N LEU A 119 -8.51 7.88 -21.15
CA LEU A 119 -9.14 6.86 -20.29
C LEU A 119 -9.81 5.70 -21.05
N TRP A 120 -9.70 5.60 -22.38
CA TRP A 120 -10.33 4.56 -23.20
C TRP A 120 -9.36 3.58 -23.87
#